data_AF-A0A553AXX0-F1
#
_entry.id   AF-A0A553AXX0-F1
#
_cell.length_a   1.000
_cell.length_b   1.000
_cell.length_c   1.000
_cell.angle_alpha   90.00
_cell.angle_beta   90.00
_cell.angle_gamma   90.00
#
_symmetry.space_group_name_H-M   'P 1'
#
loop_
_entity.id
_entity.type
_entity.pdbx_description
1 polymer ?
#
loop_
_entity_poly.entity_id
_entity_poly.type
_entity_poly.pdbx_seq_one_letter_code
_entity_poly.pdbx_strand_id
1 'polypeptide(L)' 'MSPEKMVHMANQIATFFKTQPGDNAPERVAGHLRDFWEPRMRDQLRRYVDEGGTGLDQIAIEAVKRI' A
#
# COMPACT_ATOMS: atom_id res chain seq x y z
N MET A 1 -13.47 3.39 -0.91
CA MET A 1 -13.61 2.73 -2.23
C MET A 1 -13.98 1.26 -2.02
N SER A 2 -14.29 0.47 -3.06
CA SER A 2 -14.44 -0.99 -2.83
C SER A 2 -13.11 -1.61 -2.37
N PRO A 3 -13.10 -2.60 -1.47
CA PRO A 3 -11.87 -3.25 -1.01
C PRO A 3 -11.04 -3.81 -2.16
N GLU A 4 -11.67 -4.43 -3.16
CA GLU A 4 -10.98 -5.02 -4.32
C GLU A 4 -10.20 -3.96 -5.12
N LYS A 5 -10.82 -2.79 -5.37
CA LYS A 5 -10.17 -1.70 -6.08
C LYS A 5 -9.00 -1.13 -5.27
N MET A 6 -9.17 -1.02 -3.95
CA MET A 6 -8.11 -0.56 -3.05
C MET A 6 -6.90 -1.50 -3.10
N VAL A 7 -7.13 -2.81 -2.97
CA VAL A 7 -6.10 -3.85 -3.04
C VAL A 7 -5.39 -3.80 -4.38
N HIS A 8 -6.16 -3.74 -5.48
CA HIS A 8 -5.58 -3.64 -6.82
C HIS A 8 -4.66 -2.42 -6.96
N MET A 9 -5.12 -1.24 -6.55
CA MET A 9 -4.32 -0.02 -6.63
C MET A 9 -3.06 -0.09 -5.75
N ALA A 10 -3.17 -0.56 -4.51
CA ALA A 10 -2.02 -0.72 -3.61
C ALA A 10 -0.98 -1.68 -4.22
N ASN A 11 -1.42 -2.77 -4.84
CA ASN A 11 -0.55 -3.73 -5.49
C ASN A 11 0.09 -3.19 -6.77
N GLN A 12 -0.60 -2.35 -7.54
CA GLN A 12 -0.01 -1.68 -8.69
C GLN A 12 1.13 -0.74 -8.27
N ILE A 13 0.93 0.02 -7.20
CA ILE A 13 1.97 0.90 -6.62
C ILE A 13 3.17 0.05 -6.17
N ALA A 14 2.92 -1.02 -5.42
CA ALA A 14 3.98 -1.94 -4.98
C ALA A 14 4.73 -2.56 -6.16
N THR A 15 4.01 -3.04 -7.18
CA THR A 15 4.59 -3.62 -8.40
C THR A 15 5.48 -2.63 -9.13
N PHE A 16 5.05 -1.37 -9.25
CA PHE A 16 5.88 -0.32 -9.84
C PHE A 16 7.17 -0.13 -9.04
N PHE A 17 7.10 0.02 -7.71
CA PHE A 17 8.29 0.28 -6.91
C PHE A 17 9.25 -0.92 -6.82
N LYS A 18 8.78 -2.16 -7.05
CA LYS A 18 9.66 -3.34 -7.20
C LYS A 18 10.60 -3.27 -8.40
N THR A 19 10.22 -2.56 -9.47
CA THR A 19 11.05 -2.45 -10.68
C THR A 19 12.05 -1.30 -10.60
N GLN A 20 11.90 -0.43 -9.61
CA GLN A 20 12.77 0.73 -9.45
C GLN A 20 14.07 0.33 -8.74
N PRO A 21 15.22 0.93 -9.11
CA PRO A 21 16.46 0.74 -8.36
C PRO A 21 16.37 1.34 -6.96
N GLY A 22 17.11 0.75 -6.03
CA GLY A 22 17.26 1.21 -4.64
C GLY A 22 16.72 0.23 -3.61
N ASP A 23 17.20 0.38 -2.38
CA ASP A 23 16.77 -0.41 -1.25
C ASP A 23 15.53 0.24 -0.59
N ASN A 24 14.67 -0.59 0.01
CA ASN A 24 13.49 -0.17 0.78
C ASN A 24 12.26 0.32 -0.04
N ALA A 25 11.81 -0.52 -0.97
CA ALA A 25 10.52 -0.33 -1.66
C ALA A 25 9.31 -0.07 -0.73
N PRO A 26 9.17 -0.70 0.45
CA PRO A 26 8.06 -0.41 1.37
C PRO A 26 7.99 1.07 1.80
N GLU A 27 9.12 1.72 2.06
CA GLU A 27 9.12 3.15 2.43
C GLU A 27 8.69 4.05 1.27
N ARG A 28 9.09 3.70 0.04
CA ARG A 28 8.69 4.47 -1.15
C ARG A 28 7.20 4.34 -1.44
N VAL A 29 6.64 3.14 -1.26
CA VAL A 29 5.19 2.92 -1.33
C VAL A 29 4.48 3.72 -0.24
N ALA A 30 4.97 3.70 1.01
CA ALA A 30 4.42 4.47 2.11
C ALA A 30 4.40 5.98 1.81
N GLY A 31 5.50 6.52 1.26
CA GLY A 31 5.57 7.89 0.76
C GLY A 31 4.49 8.19 -0.27
N HIS A 32 4.40 7.38 -1.33
CA HIS A 32 3.38 7.55 -2.36
C HIS A 32 1.94 7.51 -1.82
N LEU A 33 1.65 6.60 -0.88
CA LEU A 33 0.34 6.57 -0.24
C LEU A 33 0.07 7.84 0.58
N ARG A 34 1.05 8.38 1.30
CA ARG A 34 0.89 9.65 2.05
C ARG A 34 0.63 10.84 1.13
N ASP A 35 1.33 10.90 0.00
CA ASP A 35 1.28 12.02 -0.94
C ASP A 35 -0.01 12.04 -1.76
N PHE A 36 -0.49 10.87 -2.19
CA PHE A 36 -1.57 10.78 -3.19
C PHE A 36 -2.88 10.19 -2.66
N TRP A 37 -2.89 9.50 -1.51
CA TRP A 37 -4.12 8.96 -0.96
C TRP A 37 -4.68 9.85 0.15
N GLU A 38 -5.98 10.13 0.06
CA GLU A 38 -6.70 10.85 1.10
C GLU A 38 -6.62 10.10 2.45
N PRO A 39 -6.63 10.80 3.59
CA PRO A 39 -6.54 10.18 4.93
C PRO A 39 -7.50 9.00 5.11
N ARG A 40 -8.78 9.16 4.71
CA ARG A 40 -9.79 8.10 4.81
C ARG A 40 -9.44 6.82 4.04
N MET A 41 -8.72 6.93 2.92
CA MET A 41 -8.31 5.78 2.12
C MET A 41 -7.16 5.04 2.80
N ARG A 42 -6.24 5.77 3.43
CA ARG A 42 -5.15 5.19 4.24
C ARG A 42 -5.70 4.49 5.48
N ASP A 43 -6.68 5.07 6.15
CA ASP A 43 -7.36 4.42 7.28
C ASP A 43 -8.09 3.14 6.86
N GLN A 44 -8.77 3.18 5.70
CA GLN A 44 -9.41 1.99 5.14
C GLN A 44 -8.38 0.89 4.85
N LEU A 45 -7.23 1.25 4.27
CA LEU A 45 -6.16 0.31 3.97
C LEU A 45 -5.53 -0.28 5.24
N ARG A 46 -5.33 0.53 6.29
CA ARG A 46 -4.81 0.04 7.58
C ARG A 46 -5.73 -1.00 8.20
N ARG A 47 -7.03 -0.70 8.29
CA ARG A 47 -8.02 -1.66 8.80
C ARG A 47 -8.04 -2.96 8.00
N TYR A 48 -7.92 -2.86 6.67
CA TYR A 48 -7.87 -4.05 5.81
C TYR A 48 -6.63 -4.91 6.07
N VAL A 49 -5.48 -4.29 6.37
CA VAL A 49 -4.27 -5.02 6.80
C VAL A 49 -4.46 -5.66 8.17
N ASP A 50 -5.09 -4.97 9.12
CA ASP A 50 -5.39 -5.51 10.45
C ASP A 50 -6.35 -6.72 10.38
N GLU A 51 -7.23 -6.77 9.38
CA GLU A 51 -8.12 -7.90 9.07
C GLU A 51 -7.42 -9.05 8.32
N GLY A 52 -6.11 -8.95 8.07
CA GLY A 52 -5.28 -9.99 7.45
C GLY A 52 -4.75 -9.64 6.07
N GLY A 53 -5.23 -8.55 5.44
CA GLY A 53 -4.65 -8.00 4.22
C GLY A 53 -4.73 -8.91 3.00
N THR A 54 -5.76 -9.76 2.90
CA THR A 54 -5.90 -10.76 1.84
C THR A 54 -5.72 -10.16 0.44
N GLY A 55 -4.82 -10.75 -0.34
CA GLY A 55 -4.55 -10.32 -1.72
C GLY A 55 -3.68 -9.08 -1.85
N LEU A 56 -3.26 -8.43 -0.76
CA LEU A 56 -2.24 -7.38 -0.82
C LEU A 56 -0.84 -7.97 -1.05
N ASP A 57 -0.03 -7.22 -1.79
CA ASP A 57 1.38 -7.50 -1.93
C ASP A 57 2.09 -7.33 -0.58
N GLN A 58 3.08 -8.17 -0.28
CA GLN A 58 3.85 -8.07 0.96
C GLN A 58 4.50 -6.69 1.13
N ILE A 59 4.94 -6.05 0.04
CA ILE A 59 5.50 -4.69 0.10
C ILE A 59 4.43 -3.67 0.48
N ALA A 60 3.20 -3.82 -0.02
CA ALA A 60 2.09 -2.95 0.36
C ALA A 60 1.72 -3.13 1.84
N ILE A 61 1.65 -4.37 2.34
CA ILE A 61 1.42 -4.65 3.77
C ILE A 61 2.50 -4.00 4.63
N GLU A 62 3.77 -4.14 4.25
CA GLU A 62 4.89 -3.53 4.95
C GLU A 62 4.85 -1.99 4.87
N ALA A 63 4.46 -1.42 3.74
CA ALA A 63 4.28 0.02 3.59
C ALA A 63 3.20 0.57 4.51
N VAL A 64 2.10 -0.16 4.70
CA VAL A 64 0.99 0.25 5.57
C VAL A 64 1.41 0.39 7.03
N LYS A 65 2.39 -0.39 7.49
CA LYS A 65 2.98 -0.26 8.84
C LYS A 65 3.79 1.02 9.04
N ARG A 66 4.13 1.73 7.96
CA ARG A 66 4.98 2.94 7.93
C ARG A 66 4.20 4.23 7.68
N ILE A 67 2.90 4.13 7.41
CA ILE A 67 1.99 5.30 7.27
C ILE A 67 1.10 5.42 8.48
#